data_AF-A0A535SRN8-F1
#
_entry.id   AF-A0A535SRN8-F1
#
_cell.length_a   1.000
_cell.length_b   1.000
_cell.length_c   1.000
_cell.angle_alpha   90.00
_cell.angle_beta   90.00
_cell.angle_gamma   90.00
#
_symmetry.space_group_name_H-M   'P 1'
#
loop_
_entity.id
_entity.type
_entity.pdbx_description
1 polymer ?
#
loop_
_entity_poly.entity_id
_entity_poly.type
_entity_poly.pdbx_seq_one_letter_code
_entity_poly.pdbx_strand_id
1 'polypeptide(L)'
;KLTCDLAVVAVGIRPTVDILKDSGVAIDNGILVDAMCRTNVPGIFAAGDVANHLHPLFGRIRVEHYNNAEKQGAAAARSMLGSDSAYGYVHTFWSDQYRHKLEYVGHVRKWDRFVLRGSLRDRKIVGFYLTDGVLRAAVGLDRGGDPELDEHGELAAAGRLIAREARPDPRALADEAIDLEHLQIQ
;
A
#
# COMPACT_ATOMS: atom_id res chain seq x y z
N LYS A 1 -17.22 -12.24 31.30
CA LYS A 1 -17.76 -10.86 31.42
C LYS A 1 -16.65 -9.98 31.95
N LEU A 2 -16.33 -8.87 31.28
CA LEU A 2 -15.37 -7.88 31.75
C LEU A 2 -16.15 -6.71 32.35
N THR A 3 -15.78 -6.27 33.55
CA THR A 3 -16.32 -5.03 34.13
C THR A 3 -15.54 -3.85 33.53
N CYS A 4 -16.24 -2.89 32.95
CA CYS A 4 -15.63 -1.72 32.31
C CYS A 4 -16.60 -0.53 32.35
N ASP A 5 -16.06 0.68 32.53
CA ASP A 5 -16.83 1.94 32.48
C ASP A 5 -16.86 2.56 31.07
N LEU A 6 -15.91 2.17 30.22
CA LEU A 6 -15.79 2.62 28.83
C LEU A 6 -15.39 1.44 27.93
N ALA A 7 -15.99 1.40 26.73
CA ALA A 7 -15.60 0.51 25.65
C ALA A 7 -15.40 1.31 24.35
N VAL A 8 -14.30 1.04 23.65
CA VAL A 8 -14.01 1.58 22.31
C VAL A 8 -14.09 0.44 21.31
N VAL A 9 -14.83 0.64 20.22
CA VAL A 9 -15.05 -0.38 19.18
C VAL A 9 -14.40 0.07 17.87
N ALA A 10 -13.30 -0.57 17.51
CA ALA A 10 -12.56 -0.33 16.27
C ALA A 10 -12.41 -1.65 15.49
N VAL A 11 -13.46 -2.02 14.74
CA VAL A 11 -13.59 -3.34 14.08
C VAL A 11 -13.57 -3.26 12.55
N GLY A 12 -12.93 -2.21 12.02
CA GLY A 12 -12.84 -1.93 10.58
C GLY A 12 -13.94 -0.99 10.08
N ILE A 13 -13.86 -0.67 8.78
CA ILE A 13 -14.79 0.24 8.10
C ILE A 13 -15.62 -0.49 7.03
N ARG A 14 -16.72 0.11 6.61
CA ARG A 14 -17.48 -0.28 5.42
C ARG A 14 -17.52 0.89 4.44
N PRO A 15 -17.30 0.67 3.14
CA PRO A 15 -17.38 1.74 2.16
C PRO A 15 -18.83 2.22 2.01
N THR A 16 -19.03 3.54 2.03
CA THR A 16 -20.35 4.16 1.86
C THR A 16 -20.76 4.15 0.39
N VAL A 17 -21.58 3.18 0.01
CA VAL A 17 -22.00 2.95 -1.39
C VAL A 17 -23.51 3.05 -1.61
N ASP A 18 -24.29 3.30 -0.56
CA ASP A 18 -25.76 3.30 -0.60
C ASP A 18 -26.34 4.34 -1.57
N ILE A 19 -25.63 5.45 -1.79
CA ILE A 19 -26.03 6.50 -2.74
C ILE A 19 -26.04 6.01 -4.20
N LEU A 20 -25.34 4.91 -4.49
CA LEU A 20 -25.26 4.33 -5.83
C LEU A 20 -26.26 3.20 -6.04
N LYS A 21 -27.16 2.96 -5.08
CA LYS A 21 -28.25 2.00 -5.24
C LYS A 21 -29.03 2.32 -6.53
N ASP A 22 -29.29 1.28 -7.31
CA ASP A 22 -30.03 1.36 -8.58
C ASP A 22 -29.36 2.24 -9.68
N SER A 23 -28.13 2.73 -9.46
CA SER A 23 -27.40 3.56 -10.44
C SER A 23 -26.81 2.79 -11.63
N GLY A 24 -26.71 1.45 -11.53
CA GLY A 24 -25.97 0.61 -12.47
C GLY A 24 -24.45 0.60 -12.25
N VAL A 25 -23.91 1.39 -11.32
CA VAL A 25 -22.49 1.33 -10.92
C VAL A 25 -22.21 -0.01 -10.23
N ALA A 26 -21.19 -0.70 -10.70
CA ALA A 26 -20.78 -1.99 -10.17
C ALA A 26 -20.09 -1.84 -8.81
N ILE A 27 -20.52 -2.63 -7.83
CA ILE A 27 -20.09 -2.55 -6.44
C ILE A 27 -19.70 -3.94 -5.97
N ASP A 28 -18.52 -4.06 -5.37
CA ASP A 28 -18.05 -5.25 -4.65
C ASP A 28 -17.05 -4.78 -3.59
N ASN A 29 -17.44 -4.80 -2.31
CA ASN A 29 -16.66 -4.22 -1.21
C ASN A 29 -16.08 -2.84 -1.59
N GLY A 30 -16.92 -1.93 -2.10
CA GLY A 30 -16.53 -0.64 -2.67
C GLY A 30 -16.97 -0.48 -4.14
N ILE A 31 -16.80 0.73 -4.69
CA ILE A 31 -17.07 1.05 -6.09
C ILE A 31 -15.99 0.43 -6.95
N LEU A 32 -16.37 -0.44 -7.89
CA LEU A 32 -15.43 -1.04 -8.81
C LEU A 32 -14.96 -0.01 -9.83
N VAL A 33 -13.65 0.21 -9.89
CA VAL A 33 -13.03 1.08 -10.90
C VAL A 33 -11.89 0.39 -11.65
N ASP A 34 -11.66 0.74 -12.90
CA ASP A 34 -10.51 0.26 -13.67
C ASP A 34 -9.18 0.89 -13.17
N ALA A 35 -8.09 0.64 -13.89
CA ALA A 35 -6.78 1.17 -13.55
C ALA A 35 -6.71 2.71 -13.70
N MET A 36 -7.68 3.34 -14.37
CA MET A 36 -7.79 4.79 -14.57
C MET A 36 -8.90 5.39 -13.68
N CYS A 37 -9.29 4.69 -12.61
CA CYS A 37 -10.32 5.14 -11.65
C CYS A 37 -11.72 5.36 -12.27
N ARG A 38 -12.00 4.78 -13.44
CA ARG A 38 -13.31 4.85 -14.13
C ARG A 38 -14.21 3.72 -13.65
N THR A 39 -15.47 4.01 -13.39
CA THR A 39 -16.48 2.95 -13.15
C THR A 39 -16.93 2.32 -14.47
N ASN A 40 -17.80 1.32 -14.40
CA ASN A 40 -18.48 0.77 -15.57
C ASN A 40 -19.52 1.71 -16.19
N VAL A 41 -19.88 2.81 -15.52
CA VAL A 41 -20.81 3.82 -16.03
C VAL A 41 -20.01 5.01 -16.58
N PRO A 42 -20.15 5.36 -17.88
CA PRO A 42 -19.40 6.46 -18.48
C PRO A 42 -19.59 7.79 -17.74
N GLY A 43 -18.49 8.51 -17.53
CA GLY A 43 -18.50 9.81 -16.82
C GLY A 43 -18.54 9.71 -15.30
N ILE A 44 -18.64 8.50 -14.72
CA ILE A 44 -18.59 8.28 -13.27
C ILE A 44 -17.25 7.67 -12.89
N PHE A 45 -16.62 8.27 -11.88
CA PHE A 45 -15.31 7.91 -11.35
C PHE A 45 -15.38 7.74 -9.82
N ALA A 46 -14.44 7.02 -9.24
CA ALA A 46 -14.31 6.92 -7.79
C ALA A 46 -12.84 6.88 -7.35
N ALA A 47 -12.57 7.41 -6.16
CA ALA A 47 -11.24 7.46 -5.55
C ALA A 47 -11.33 7.39 -4.01
N GLY A 48 -10.23 7.04 -3.37
CA GLY A 48 -10.12 6.91 -1.91
C GLY A 48 -10.71 5.62 -1.38
N ASP A 49 -11.05 5.62 -0.09
CA ASP A 49 -11.45 4.42 0.66
C ASP A 49 -12.64 3.66 0.06
N VAL A 50 -13.48 4.34 -0.71
CA VAL A 50 -14.66 3.75 -1.37
C VAL A 50 -14.28 2.99 -2.65
N ALA A 51 -13.13 3.26 -3.26
CA ALA A 51 -12.76 2.75 -4.58
C ALA A 51 -12.03 1.39 -4.48
N ASN A 52 -12.67 0.36 -5.01
CA ASN A 52 -12.06 -0.94 -5.25
C ASN A 52 -11.47 -0.99 -6.67
N HIS A 53 -10.20 -0.63 -6.79
CA HIS A 53 -9.55 -0.37 -8.06
C HIS A 53 -8.76 -1.58 -8.59
N LEU A 54 -8.59 -1.63 -9.92
CA LEU A 54 -7.73 -2.61 -10.57
C LEU A 54 -6.30 -2.07 -10.61
N HIS A 55 -5.53 -2.32 -9.55
CA HIS A 55 -4.14 -1.87 -9.48
C HIS A 55 -3.27 -2.67 -10.46
N PRO A 56 -2.41 -2.04 -11.28
CA PRO A 56 -1.58 -2.76 -12.25
C PRO A 56 -0.61 -3.76 -11.61
N LEU A 57 -0.15 -3.48 -10.38
CA LEU A 57 0.81 -4.34 -9.66
C LEU A 57 0.15 -5.32 -8.68
N PHE A 58 -0.99 -4.95 -8.10
CA PHE A 58 -1.59 -5.68 -6.96
C PHE A 58 -2.93 -6.35 -7.31
N GLY A 59 -3.39 -6.20 -8.55
CA GLY A 59 -4.71 -6.63 -8.97
C GLY A 59 -5.82 -5.84 -8.28
N ARG A 60 -6.97 -6.48 -8.08
CA ARG A 60 -8.15 -5.86 -7.47
C ARG A 60 -7.92 -5.58 -5.98
N ILE A 61 -7.95 -4.31 -5.58
CA ILE A 61 -7.68 -3.88 -4.20
C ILE A 61 -8.48 -2.63 -3.83
N ARG A 62 -8.87 -2.56 -2.55
CA ARG A 62 -9.37 -1.34 -1.90
C ARG A 62 -8.41 -0.95 -0.78
N VAL A 63 -8.03 0.32 -0.73
CA VAL A 63 -6.99 0.83 0.17
C VAL A 63 -7.57 1.95 1.02
N GLU A 64 -7.45 1.79 2.35
CA GLU A 64 -8.05 2.64 3.37
C GLU A 64 -6.95 3.52 4.00
N HIS A 65 -6.43 4.47 3.21
CA HIS A 65 -5.31 5.29 3.66
C HIS A 65 -5.28 6.67 3.01
N TYR A 66 -4.82 7.66 3.78
CA TYR A 66 -4.75 9.05 3.39
C TYR A 66 -3.96 9.27 2.09
N ASN A 67 -2.74 8.72 1.98
CA ASN A 67 -1.91 8.88 0.77
C ASN A 67 -2.58 8.27 -0.47
N ASN A 68 -3.29 7.16 -0.31
CA ASN A 68 -4.08 6.59 -1.40
C ASN A 68 -5.20 7.54 -1.82
N ALA A 69 -5.99 8.06 -0.87
CA ALA A 69 -7.09 8.96 -1.18
C ALA A 69 -6.64 10.24 -1.89
N GLU A 70 -5.56 10.87 -1.42
CA GLU A 70 -4.97 12.05 -2.05
C GLU A 70 -4.58 11.76 -3.52
N LYS A 71 -3.77 10.72 -3.74
CA LYS A 71 -3.18 10.46 -5.07
C LYS A 71 -4.19 9.84 -6.03
N GLN A 72 -5.10 9.00 -5.54
CA GLN A 72 -6.18 8.42 -6.35
C GLN A 72 -7.19 9.49 -6.75
N GLY A 73 -7.46 10.48 -5.90
CA GLY A 73 -8.28 11.64 -6.25
C GLY A 73 -7.69 12.43 -7.43
N ALA A 74 -6.39 12.72 -7.38
CA ALA A 74 -5.69 13.35 -8.50
C ALA A 74 -5.71 12.49 -9.77
N ALA A 75 -5.62 11.16 -9.64
CA ALA A 75 -5.70 10.23 -10.77
C ALA A 75 -7.09 10.24 -11.42
N ALA A 76 -8.15 10.15 -10.62
CA ALA A 76 -9.52 10.24 -11.11
C ALA A 76 -9.78 11.57 -11.84
N ALA A 77 -9.29 12.68 -11.31
CA ALA A 77 -9.39 13.99 -11.97
C ALA A 77 -8.67 14.02 -13.34
N ARG A 78 -7.47 13.45 -13.45
CA ARG A 78 -6.78 13.33 -14.75
C ARG A 78 -7.59 12.49 -15.74
N SER A 79 -8.22 11.42 -15.28
CA SER A 79 -9.03 10.57 -16.14
C SER A 79 -10.35 11.24 -16.55
N MET A 80 -10.94 12.09 -15.71
CA MET A 80 -12.05 12.98 -16.10
C MET A 80 -11.64 13.95 -17.22
N LEU A 81 -10.37 14.38 -17.24
CA LEU A 81 -9.79 15.25 -18.26
C LEU A 81 -9.27 14.48 -19.50
N GLY A 82 -9.57 13.19 -19.63
CA GLY A 82 -9.22 12.38 -20.80
C GLY A 82 -7.86 11.68 -20.74
N SER A 83 -7.18 11.67 -19.60
CA SER A 83 -5.95 10.88 -19.44
C SER A 83 -6.26 9.38 -19.34
N ASP A 84 -5.49 8.58 -20.09
CA ASP A 84 -5.47 7.11 -20.01
C ASP A 84 -4.31 6.58 -19.14
N SER A 85 -3.68 7.43 -18.31
CA SER A 85 -2.61 6.99 -17.42
C SER A 85 -3.17 6.17 -16.25
N ALA A 86 -2.67 4.94 -16.10
CA ALA A 86 -3.02 4.08 -14.99
C ALA A 86 -2.56 4.66 -13.63
N TYR A 87 -3.37 4.47 -12.60
CA TYR A 87 -3.04 4.70 -11.21
C TYR A 87 -2.22 3.51 -10.67
N GLY A 88 -0.90 3.60 -10.81
CA GLY A 88 0.07 2.58 -10.37
C GLY A 88 0.85 2.96 -9.11
N TYR A 89 0.25 3.74 -8.22
CA TYR A 89 0.91 4.19 -6.99
C TYR A 89 1.18 3.00 -6.04
N VAL A 90 2.46 2.76 -5.73
CA VAL A 90 2.85 1.76 -4.73
C VAL A 90 2.42 2.25 -3.35
N HIS A 91 1.34 1.68 -2.84
CA HIS A 91 0.69 2.16 -1.63
C HIS A 91 1.64 2.23 -0.44
N THR A 92 1.54 3.33 0.32
CA THR A 92 2.21 3.49 1.61
C THR A 92 1.19 3.67 2.72
N PHE A 93 1.56 3.32 3.94
CA PHE A 93 0.86 3.76 5.15
C PHE A 93 1.81 3.88 6.34
N TRP A 94 1.37 4.60 7.36
CA TRP A 94 2.08 4.67 8.64
C TRP A 94 1.14 4.49 9.83
N SER A 95 1.73 4.21 10.98
CA SER A 95 1.04 4.19 12.26
C SER A 95 1.99 4.65 13.36
N ASP A 96 1.55 5.63 14.15
CA ASP A 96 2.23 6.04 15.37
C ASP A 96 1.64 5.27 16.56
N GLN A 97 2.48 4.48 17.22
CA GLN A 97 2.09 3.71 18.40
C GLN A 97 3.02 4.04 19.56
N TYR A 98 2.53 4.84 20.50
CA TYR A 98 3.32 5.42 21.59
C TYR A 98 4.51 6.23 21.05
N ARG A 99 5.73 5.72 21.25
CA ARG A 99 6.99 6.32 20.81
C ARG A 99 7.55 5.68 19.55
N HIS A 100 6.82 4.72 18.97
CA HIS A 100 7.28 3.92 17.86
C HIS A 100 6.55 4.31 16.59
N LYS A 101 7.31 4.47 15.50
CA LYS A 101 6.78 4.70 14.16
C LYS A 101 6.84 3.41 13.37
N LEU A 102 5.68 3.02 12.85
CA LEU A 102 5.55 1.95 11.86
C LEU A 102 5.30 2.57 10.50
N GLU A 103 6.10 2.18 9.52
CA GLU A 103 5.98 2.66 8.14
C GLU A 103 5.93 1.46 7.20
N TYR A 104 5.20 1.58 6.10
CA TYR A 104 4.94 0.46 5.22
C TYR A 104 4.84 0.90 3.76
N VAL A 105 5.33 0.06 2.85
CA VAL A 105 5.25 0.27 1.41
C VAL A 105 4.92 -1.04 0.69
N GLY A 106 4.09 -0.96 -0.35
CA GLY A 106 3.65 -2.10 -1.16
C GLY A 106 2.31 -2.69 -0.72
N HIS A 107 2.06 -3.94 -1.07
CA HIS A 107 0.89 -4.68 -0.59
C HIS A 107 1.10 -6.18 -0.72
N VAL A 108 0.80 -6.91 0.35
CA VAL A 108 0.84 -8.37 0.35
C VAL A 108 -0.15 -8.91 1.37
N ARG A 109 -0.86 -9.99 1.00
CA ARG A 109 -1.77 -10.70 1.93
C ARG A 109 -1.22 -12.05 2.38
N LYS A 110 -0.38 -12.66 1.55
CA LYS A 110 0.28 -13.94 1.80
C LYS A 110 1.70 -13.86 1.25
N TRP A 111 2.66 -14.32 2.04
CA TRP A 111 4.07 -14.38 1.69
C TRP A 111 4.60 -15.75 2.08
N ASP A 112 5.57 -16.26 1.33
CA ASP A 112 6.28 -17.51 1.66
C ASP A 112 7.58 -17.24 2.41
N ARG A 113 8.09 -16.01 2.35
CA ARG A 113 9.33 -15.60 3.00
C ARG A 113 9.23 -14.20 3.58
N PHE A 114 9.77 -14.06 4.78
CA PHE A 114 9.94 -12.78 5.46
C PHE A 114 11.41 -12.61 5.83
N VAL A 115 12.01 -11.49 5.42
CA VAL A 115 13.43 -11.19 5.67
C VAL A 115 13.52 -9.99 6.60
N LEU A 116 14.36 -10.09 7.63
CA LEU A 116 14.62 -9.00 8.57
C LEU A 116 15.99 -8.39 8.30
N ARG A 117 16.04 -7.06 8.33
CA ARG A 117 17.24 -6.23 8.29
C ARG A 117 17.27 -5.36 9.53
N GLY A 118 18.39 -5.31 10.24
CA GLY A 118 18.52 -4.56 11.49
C GLY A 118 18.32 -5.38 12.75
N SER A 119 17.99 -4.69 13.85
CA SER A 119 18.00 -5.24 15.21
C SER A 119 16.61 -5.23 15.84
N LEU A 120 16.06 -6.42 16.08
CA LEU A 120 14.84 -6.60 16.88
C LEU A 120 15.03 -6.15 18.33
N ARG A 121 16.23 -6.35 18.89
CA ARG A 121 16.57 -5.94 20.25
C ARG A 121 16.44 -4.42 20.42
N ASP A 122 16.91 -3.68 19.42
CA ASP A 122 16.90 -2.22 19.43
C ASP A 122 15.61 -1.64 18.85
N ARG A 123 14.70 -2.51 18.34
CA ARG A 123 13.47 -2.14 17.62
C ARG A 123 13.74 -1.22 16.43
N LYS A 124 14.82 -1.47 15.70
CA LYS A 124 15.17 -0.75 14.48
C LYS A 124 15.30 -1.75 13.35
N ILE A 125 14.18 -2.02 12.68
CA ILE A 125 14.13 -3.06 11.64
C ILE A 125 13.46 -2.57 10.36
N VAL A 126 13.86 -3.17 9.25
CA VAL A 126 13.05 -3.27 8.05
C VAL A 126 12.74 -4.75 7.80
N GLY A 127 11.46 -5.08 7.64
CA GLY A 127 10.97 -6.39 7.28
C GLY A 127 10.52 -6.40 5.83
N PHE A 128 10.92 -7.42 5.06
CA PHE A 128 10.59 -7.56 3.65
C PHE A 128 9.73 -8.80 3.43
N TYR A 129 8.62 -8.65 2.72
CA TYR A 129 7.69 -9.72 2.39
C TYR A 129 7.90 -10.17 0.95
N LEU A 130 8.20 -11.45 0.75
CA LEU A 130 8.40 -12.03 -0.57
C LEU A 130 7.36 -13.12 -0.88
N THR A 131 6.99 -13.19 -2.16
CA THR A 131 6.18 -14.26 -2.74
C THR A 131 6.86 -14.76 -4.00
N ASP A 132 7.22 -16.03 -4.06
CA ASP A 132 7.98 -16.67 -5.14
C ASP A 132 9.25 -15.89 -5.48
N GLY A 133 9.92 -15.34 -4.46
CA GLY A 133 11.12 -14.52 -4.59
C GLY A 133 10.89 -13.07 -5.03
N VAL A 134 9.67 -12.65 -5.36
CA VAL A 134 9.34 -11.26 -5.69
C VAL A 134 9.09 -10.46 -4.41
N LEU A 135 9.72 -9.29 -4.28
CA LEU A 135 9.43 -8.36 -3.18
C LEU A 135 8.05 -7.71 -3.36
N ARG A 136 7.12 -7.97 -2.44
CA ARG A 136 5.73 -7.47 -2.52
C ARG A 136 5.44 -6.32 -1.57
N ALA A 137 6.12 -6.27 -0.44
CA ALA A 137 5.98 -5.20 0.54
C ALA A 137 7.20 -5.10 1.46
N ALA A 138 7.34 -3.97 2.13
CA ALA A 138 8.27 -3.78 3.24
C ALA A 138 7.62 -3.01 4.39
N VAL A 139 8.07 -3.29 5.62
CA VAL A 139 7.63 -2.63 6.85
C VAL A 139 8.85 -2.14 7.64
N GLY A 140 8.83 -0.90 8.10
CA GLY A 140 9.82 -0.32 9.01
C GLY A 140 9.26 -0.20 10.42
N LEU A 141 10.09 -0.47 11.42
CA LEU A 141 9.85 -0.11 12.82
C LEU A 141 11.04 0.74 13.27
N ASP A 142 10.78 2.02 13.55
CA ASP A 142 11.78 3.05 13.89
C ASP A 142 13.03 3.06 12.98
N ARG A 143 12.85 2.63 11.73
CA ARG A 143 13.88 2.48 10.70
C ARG A 143 13.24 2.46 9.33
N GLY A 144 13.99 2.95 8.34
CA GLY A 144 13.67 2.84 6.92
C GLY A 144 13.12 4.12 6.30
N GLY A 145 12.64 5.04 7.12
CA GLY A 145 12.21 6.37 6.70
C GLY A 145 10.85 6.36 6.00
N ASP A 146 10.22 7.54 5.97
CA ASP A 146 8.93 7.70 5.30
C ASP A 146 9.11 7.45 3.80
N PRO A 147 8.42 6.47 3.19
CA PRO A 147 8.63 6.14 1.79
C PRO A 147 8.26 7.26 0.82
N GLU A 148 7.46 8.26 1.24
CA GLU A 148 7.13 9.44 0.42
C GLU A 148 8.02 10.64 0.67
N LEU A 149 8.55 10.79 1.90
CA LEU A 149 9.27 12.00 2.31
C LEU A 149 10.79 11.80 2.39
N ASP A 150 11.26 10.57 2.55
CA ASP A 150 12.68 10.21 2.63
C ASP A 150 13.09 9.41 1.39
N GLU A 151 13.43 10.11 0.30
CA GLU A 151 13.72 9.52 -1.01
C GLU A 151 14.86 8.48 -0.99
N HIS A 152 15.83 8.68 -0.09
CA HIS A 152 16.99 7.81 0.11
C HIS A 152 16.80 6.82 1.26
N GLY A 153 15.62 6.79 1.88
CA GLY A 153 15.25 5.85 2.92
C GLY A 153 15.14 4.41 2.38
N GLU A 154 15.40 3.43 3.25
CA GLU A 154 15.31 2.01 2.91
C GLU A 154 13.90 1.61 2.43
N LEU A 155 12.85 2.24 2.95
CA LEU A 155 11.48 1.98 2.49
C LEU A 155 11.18 2.64 1.14
N ALA A 156 11.75 3.81 0.83
CA ALA A 156 11.65 4.38 -0.51
C ALA A 156 12.37 3.49 -1.54
N ALA A 157 13.57 2.98 -1.20
CA ALA A 157 14.29 2.01 -2.01
C ALA A 157 13.48 0.71 -2.21
N ALA A 158 12.88 0.17 -1.15
CA ALA A 158 12.00 -0.98 -1.24
C ALA A 158 10.79 -0.71 -2.14
N GLY A 159 10.18 0.47 -2.07
CA GLY A 159 9.10 0.91 -2.95
C GLY A 159 9.49 0.87 -4.42
N ARG A 160 10.71 1.32 -4.76
CA ARG A 160 11.25 1.25 -6.13
C ARG A 160 11.47 -0.19 -6.60
N LEU A 161 11.93 -1.08 -5.72
CA LEU A 161 12.08 -2.51 -6.02
C LEU A 161 10.72 -3.19 -6.25
N ILE A 162 9.73 -2.88 -5.40
CA ILE A 162 8.35 -3.39 -5.50
C ILE A 162 7.71 -2.94 -6.82
N ALA A 163 7.85 -1.67 -7.19
CA ALA A 163 7.31 -1.11 -8.43
C ALA A 163 7.79 -1.85 -9.69
N ARG A 164 8.94 -2.52 -9.61
CA ARG A 164 9.58 -3.25 -10.72
C ARG A 164 9.44 -4.76 -10.60
N GLU A 165 8.68 -5.26 -9.63
CA GLU A 165 8.57 -6.69 -9.32
C GLU A 165 9.92 -7.38 -9.11
N ALA A 166 10.86 -6.67 -8.48
CA ALA A 166 12.23 -7.15 -8.30
C ALA A 166 12.28 -8.46 -7.48
N ARG A 167 13.26 -9.30 -7.81
CA ARG A 167 13.55 -10.58 -7.15
C ARG A 167 14.91 -10.56 -6.42
N PRO A 168 15.09 -9.71 -5.39
CA PRO A 168 16.38 -9.56 -4.74
C PRO A 168 16.80 -10.83 -3.98
N ASP A 169 18.12 -11.08 -3.89
CA ASP A 169 18.64 -12.12 -2.98
C ASP A 169 18.24 -11.76 -1.54
N PRO A 170 17.51 -12.65 -0.85
CA PRO A 170 17.15 -12.45 0.55
C PRO A 170 18.32 -12.25 1.51
N ARG A 171 19.51 -12.75 1.19
CA ARG A 171 20.72 -12.47 1.98
C ARG A 171 21.14 -11.02 1.83
N ALA A 172 21.04 -10.49 0.62
CA ALA A 172 21.40 -9.10 0.35
C ALA A 172 20.38 -8.11 0.97
N LEU A 173 19.09 -8.48 1.03
CA LEU A 173 18.09 -7.71 1.77
C LEU A 173 18.44 -7.59 3.27
N ALA A 174 18.92 -8.69 3.88
CA ALA A 174 19.25 -8.72 5.31
C ALA A 174 20.56 -8.01 5.66
N ASP A 175 21.50 -7.89 4.72
CA ASP A 175 22.85 -7.38 4.95
C ASP A 175 22.89 -5.85 5.01
N GLU A 176 23.06 -5.30 6.22
CA GLU A 176 23.11 -3.86 6.48
C GLU A 176 24.23 -3.12 5.75
N ALA A 177 25.28 -3.81 5.29
CA ALA A 177 26.35 -3.20 4.52
C ALA A 177 25.98 -2.95 3.05
N ILE A 178 24.90 -3.58 2.55
CA ILE A 178 24.43 -3.43 1.18
C ILE A 178 23.38 -2.33 1.12
N ASP A 179 23.59 -1.34 0.25
CA ASP A 179 22.59 -0.34 -0.08
C ASP A 179 21.47 -0.97 -0.91
N LEU A 180 20.23 -0.81 -0.45
CA LEU A 180 19.05 -1.33 -1.13
C LEU A 180 18.85 -0.71 -2.51
N GLU A 181 19.35 0.52 -2.75
CA GLU A 181 19.29 1.16 -4.06
C GLU A 181 20.12 0.42 -5.13
N HIS A 182 21.16 -0.30 -4.70
CA HIS A 182 22.07 -1.02 -5.58
C HIS A 182 21.67 -2.47 -5.83
N LEU A 183 20.57 -2.95 -5.22
CA LEU A 183 20.09 -4.30 -5.46
C LEU A 183 19.57 -4.41 -6.90
N GLN A 184 20.37 -5.09 -7.74
CA GLN A 184 20.04 -5.32 -9.13
C GLN A 184 18.87 -6.28 -9.29
N ILE A 185 18.15 -6.04 -10.39
CA ILE A 185 17.06 -6.85 -10.92
C ILE A 185 17.72 -8.01 -11.67
N GLN A 186 17.54 -9.25 -11.21
CA GLN A 186 17.76 -10.43 -12.06
C GLN A 186 16.49 -10.73 -12.86
#